data_AF-A0AAI9C9C7-F1
#
_entry.id   AF-A0AAI9C9C7-F1
#
_cell.length_a   1.000
_cell.length_b   1.000
_cell.length_c   1.000
_cell.angle_alpha   90.00
_cell.angle_beta   90.00
_cell.angle_gamma   90.00
#
_symmetry.space_group_name_H-M   'P 1'
#
loop_
_entity.id
_entity.type
_entity.pdbx_description
1 polymer ?
#
loop_
_entity_poly.entity_id
_entity_poly.type
_entity_poly.pdbx_seq_one_letter_code
_entity_poly.pdbx_strand_id
1 'polypeptide(L)'
;MRVLRGFLDRGRQSLGIKGRKSHRRPATESIKQTFIRADNSLVEHDLPWDQSVKVMHLPVLTLPGFLNPKFPPDPSAEGIEVSAMDTLTMGLGEGEIVREHASVGMQFQDRMDICSFVRMLAKIAHGYQVAVHGAFPIEQSPLVPIILGKRWDARNWIGCTEQDPLPSDRQCLHLLQDVPLTGGDGSSASMIRIKLFADYPSPTYALAARLQA
;
A
#
# COMPACT_ATOMS: atom_id res chain seq x y z
N MET A 1 -5.16 -10.76 -9.85
CA MET A 1 -4.48 -10.24 -8.64
C MET A 1 -2.99 -10.09 -8.94
N ARG A 2 -2.57 -8.91 -9.42
CA ARG A 2 -1.17 -8.62 -9.78
C ARG A 2 -0.37 -7.95 -8.65
N VAL A 3 -1.03 -7.48 -7.58
CA VAL A 3 -0.41 -6.72 -6.48
C VAL A 3 0.34 -7.64 -5.51
N LEU A 4 -0.37 -8.58 -4.88
CA LEU A 4 0.20 -9.49 -3.85
C LEU A 4 1.28 -10.45 -4.39
N ARG A 5 1.31 -10.67 -5.71
CA ARG A 5 2.32 -11.49 -6.42
C ARG A 5 3.21 -10.65 -7.34
N GLY A 6 3.10 -9.32 -7.25
CA GLY A 6 3.90 -8.36 -8.02
C GLY A 6 4.78 -7.57 -7.07
N PHE A 7 4.65 -6.25 -7.07
CA PHE A 7 5.55 -5.36 -6.31
C PHE A 7 5.52 -5.54 -4.77
N LEU A 8 4.45 -6.11 -4.19
CA LEU A 8 4.42 -6.43 -2.74
C LEU A 8 5.07 -7.78 -2.40
N ASP A 9 5.39 -8.58 -3.41
CA ASP A 9 5.68 -9.98 -3.22
C ASP A 9 6.99 -10.24 -2.46
N ARG A 10 8.05 -9.48 -2.79
CA ARG A 10 9.36 -9.62 -2.14
C ARG A 10 9.28 -9.33 -0.64
N GLY A 11 8.71 -8.19 -0.26
CA GLY A 11 8.57 -7.88 1.15
C GLY A 11 7.57 -8.82 1.86
N ARG A 12 6.52 -9.30 1.18
CA ARG A 12 5.65 -10.35 1.76
C ARG A 12 6.40 -11.65 2.07
N GLN A 13 7.29 -12.08 1.19
CA GLN A 13 8.15 -13.24 1.42
C GLN A 13 9.13 -12.97 2.57
N SER A 14 9.73 -11.77 2.62
CA SER A 14 10.65 -11.37 3.69
C SER A 14 9.99 -11.37 5.07
N LEU A 15 8.70 -11.03 5.14
CA LEU A 15 7.89 -11.09 6.37
C LEU A 15 7.30 -12.46 6.66
N GLY A 16 7.67 -13.50 5.90
CA GLY A 16 7.16 -14.85 6.09
C GLY A 16 5.66 -15.01 5.81
N ILE A 17 5.02 -14.07 5.10
CA ILE A 17 3.58 -14.10 4.83
C ILE A 17 3.29 -15.17 3.77
N LYS A 18 2.83 -16.33 4.24
CA LYS A 18 2.49 -17.47 3.38
C LYS A 18 1.16 -17.23 2.65
N GLY A 19 1.13 -17.63 1.38
CA GLY A 19 -0.13 -17.73 0.63
C GLY A 19 -0.94 -18.96 1.06
N ARG A 20 -2.24 -18.97 0.77
CA ARG A 20 -3.17 -20.09 1.08
C ARG A 20 -2.75 -21.44 0.45
N LYS A 21 -1.89 -21.43 -0.58
CA LYS A 21 -1.32 -22.63 -1.22
C LYS A 21 0.22 -22.58 -1.15
N SER A 22 0.78 -22.56 0.05
CA SER A 22 2.23 -22.47 0.29
C SER A 22 3.03 -23.53 -0.45
N HIS A 23 2.53 -24.78 -0.52
CA HIS A 23 3.21 -25.92 -1.17
C HIS A 23 3.44 -25.78 -2.68
N ARG A 24 2.82 -24.81 -3.36
CA ARG A 24 2.97 -24.62 -4.82
C ARG A 24 4.01 -23.56 -5.19
N ARG A 25 4.64 -22.93 -4.20
CA ARG A 25 5.59 -21.86 -4.44
C ARG A 25 7.01 -22.33 -4.11
N PRO A 26 7.93 -22.36 -5.09
CA PRO A 26 9.33 -22.59 -4.80
C PRO A 26 9.82 -21.52 -3.81
N ALA A 27 10.64 -21.91 -2.85
CA ALA A 27 11.39 -20.93 -2.06
C ALA A 27 12.29 -20.15 -3.02
N THR A 28 12.34 -18.82 -2.86
CA THR A 28 13.29 -18.00 -3.62
C THR A 28 14.67 -18.23 -3.00
N GLU A 29 15.56 -18.93 -3.68
CA GLU A 29 16.90 -19.25 -3.17
C GLU A 29 17.87 -18.08 -3.37
N SER A 30 17.70 -17.32 -4.44
CA SER A 30 18.53 -16.15 -4.77
C SER A 30 17.70 -15.03 -5.39
N ILE A 31 18.21 -13.80 -5.31
CA ILE A 31 17.65 -12.63 -5.99
C ILE A 31 18.73 -11.90 -6.77
N LYS A 32 18.37 -11.49 -7.98
CA LYS A 32 19.17 -10.54 -8.75
C LYS A 32 19.08 -9.15 -8.15
N GLN A 33 20.22 -8.56 -7.84
CA GLN A 33 20.36 -7.19 -7.37
C GLN A 33 21.27 -6.40 -8.30
N THR A 34 20.84 -5.19 -8.63
CA THR A 34 21.60 -4.27 -9.46
C THR A 34 22.32 -3.28 -8.55
N PHE A 35 23.64 -3.19 -8.72
CA PHE A 35 24.50 -2.26 -8.00
C PHE A 35 24.98 -1.16 -8.93
N ILE A 36 25.17 0.03 -8.35
CA ILE A 36 25.68 1.22 -9.03
C ILE A 36 27.12 1.41 -8.60
N ARG A 37 28.05 1.41 -9.54
CA ARG A 37 29.47 1.67 -9.29
C ARG A 37 29.77 3.17 -9.27
N ALA A 38 30.96 3.55 -8.79
CA ALA A 38 31.38 4.95 -8.70
C ALA A 38 31.42 5.67 -10.06
N ASP A 39 31.56 4.93 -11.16
CA ASP A 39 31.51 5.44 -12.53
C ASP A 39 30.08 5.48 -13.12
N ASN A 40 29.05 5.26 -12.29
CA ASN A 40 27.64 5.11 -12.64
C ASN A 40 27.31 3.90 -13.52
N SER A 41 28.24 2.97 -13.74
CA SER A 41 27.93 1.71 -14.41
C SER A 41 27.08 0.81 -13.52
N LEU A 42 26.24 -0.01 -14.15
CA LEU A 42 25.36 -0.97 -13.47
C LEU A 42 25.97 -2.36 -13.54
N VAL A 43 26.01 -3.07 -12.42
CA VAL A 43 26.40 -4.47 -12.34
C VAL A 43 25.30 -5.28 -11.66
N GLU A 44 24.96 -6.44 -12.22
CA GLU A 44 24.02 -7.37 -11.59
C GLU A 44 24.76 -8.49 -10.88
N HIS A 45 24.35 -8.78 -9.64
CA HIS A 45 24.77 -9.97 -8.90
C HIS A 45 23.55 -10.80 -8.53
N ASP A 46 23.69 -12.12 -8.60
CA ASP A 46 22.70 -13.04 -8.04
C ASP A 46 23.13 -13.38 -6.61
N LEU A 47 22.34 -12.93 -5.63
CA LEU A 47 22.67 -13.04 -4.21
C LEU A 47 21.75 -14.04 -3.52
N PRO A 48 22.28 -14.89 -2.62
CA PRO A 48 21.45 -15.73 -1.78
C PRO A 48 20.36 -14.93 -1.07
N TRP A 49 19.17 -15.52 -0.92
CA TRP A 49 18.02 -14.82 -0.34
C TRP A 49 18.34 -14.22 1.03
N ASP A 50 19.04 -14.93 1.90
CA ASP A 50 19.46 -14.45 3.23
C ASP A 50 20.49 -13.32 3.18
N GLN A 51 21.36 -13.29 2.17
CA GLN A 51 22.44 -12.31 1.97
C GLN A 51 22.05 -11.09 1.13
N SER A 52 20.76 -10.90 0.89
CA SER A 52 20.28 -9.86 -0.02
C SER A 52 19.49 -8.75 0.68
N VAL A 53 19.44 -7.57 0.07
CA VAL A 53 18.55 -6.47 0.48
C VAL A 53 17.17 -6.66 -0.16
N LYS A 54 16.10 -6.64 0.63
CA LYS A 54 14.73 -6.71 0.12
C LYS A 54 14.09 -5.36 0.36
N VAL A 55 13.52 -4.78 -0.68
CA VAL A 55 12.74 -3.55 -0.57
C VAL A 55 11.30 -3.80 -0.96
N MET A 56 10.40 -3.02 -0.37
CA MET A 56 9.01 -2.92 -0.79
C MET A 56 8.66 -1.45 -0.95
N HIS A 57 8.24 -1.06 -2.15
CA HIS A 57 7.75 0.27 -2.43
C HIS A 57 6.23 0.35 -2.22
N LEU A 58 5.79 1.29 -1.39
CA LEU A 58 4.38 1.57 -1.13
C LEU A 58 4.04 2.96 -1.67
N PRO A 59 2.99 3.10 -2.49
CA PRO A 59 2.60 4.41 -3.00
C PRO A 59 2.02 5.25 -1.87
N VAL A 60 2.49 6.48 -1.76
CA VAL A 60 1.87 7.54 -0.94
C VAL A 60 0.89 8.28 -1.83
N LEU A 61 -0.39 8.17 -1.52
CA LEU A 61 -1.45 8.82 -2.27
C LEU A 61 -1.69 10.23 -1.71
N THR A 62 -2.16 11.16 -2.53
CA THR A 62 -2.57 12.47 -2.02
C THR A 62 -3.76 12.37 -1.05
N LEU A 63 -3.98 13.42 -0.27
CA LEU A 63 -5.14 13.51 0.63
C LEU A 63 -6.44 13.35 -0.19
N PRO A 64 -7.35 12.44 0.19
CA PRO A 64 -8.54 12.19 -0.60
C PRO A 64 -9.50 13.37 -0.53
N GLY A 65 -10.26 13.59 -1.62
CA GLY A 65 -11.19 14.72 -1.74
C GLY A 65 -12.17 14.86 -0.56
N PHE A 66 -12.70 13.75 -0.04
CA PHE A 66 -13.63 13.79 1.10
C PHE A 66 -13.01 14.30 2.42
N LEU A 67 -11.68 14.34 2.53
CA LEU A 67 -10.95 14.92 3.67
C LEU A 67 -10.27 16.25 3.33
N ASN A 68 -10.31 16.68 2.06
CA ASN A 68 -9.55 17.82 1.60
C ASN A 68 -10.43 19.10 1.62
N PRO A 69 -10.23 20.02 2.58
CA PRO A 69 -11.07 21.20 2.70
C PRO A 69 -10.86 22.21 1.57
N LYS A 70 -9.73 22.12 0.85
CA LYS A 70 -9.40 23.02 -0.28
C LYS A 70 -9.91 22.48 -1.61
N PHE A 71 -9.97 21.16 -1.74
CA PHE A 71 -10.34 20.47 -2.98
C PHE A 71 -11.40 19.40 -2.65
N PRO A 72 -12.68 19.78 -2.54
CA PRO A 72 -13.75 18.85 -2.23
C PRO A 72 -13.91 17.80 -3.35
N PRO A 73 -14.68 16.72 -3.12
CA PRO A 73 -14.91 15.70 -4.13
C PRO A 73 -15.38 16.29 -5.47
N ASP A 74 -14.61 16.02 -6.53
CA ASP A 74 -14.89 16.47 -7.89
C ASP A 74 -15.19 15.23 -8.76
N PRO A 75 -16.45 15.03 -9.22
CA PRO A 75 -16.82 13.89 -10.05
C PRO A 75 -16.06 13.80 -11.37
N SER A 76 -15.47 14.89 -11.84
CA SER A 76 -14.64 14.94 -13.05
C SER A 76 -13.17 14.60 -12.80
N ALA A 77 -12.76 14.52 -11.53
CA ALA A 77 -11.38 14.26 -11.15
C ALA A 77 -11.06 12.76 -11.28
N GLU A 78 -10.68 12.36 -12.48
CA GLU A 78 -10.34 10.98 -12.81
C GLU A 78 -8.98 10.55 -12.21
N GLY A 79 -8.88 9.25 -11.92
CA GLY A 79 -7.65 8.56 -11.55
C GLY A 79 -7.32 8.59 -10.05
N ILE A 80 -6.04 8.36 -9.80
CA ILE A 80 -5.39 8.36 -8.48
C ILE A 80 -4.10 9.14 -8.62
N GLU A 81 -3.84 9.99 -7.64
CA GLU A 81 -2.63 10.80 -7.60
C GLU A 81 -1.67 10.23 -6.54
N VAL A 82 -0.43 10.02 -6.95
CA VAL A 82 0.66 9.51 -6.11
C VAL A 82 1.62 10.67 -5.87
N SER A 83 1.80 11.07 -4.62
CA SER A 83 2.70 12.16 -4.24
C SER A 83 4.14 11.69 -4.02
N ALA A 84 4.31 10.46 -3.53
CA ALA A 84 5.61 9.88 -3.23
C ALA A 84 5.55 8.35 -3.23
N MET A 85 6.71 7.73 -3.03
CA MET A 85 6.87 6.30 -2.79
C MET A 85 7.62 6.10 -1.48
N ASP A 86 7.01 5.39 -0.54
CA ASP A 86 7.67 4.95 0.68
C ASP A 86 8.42 3.65 0.41
N THR A 87 9.69 3.60 0.80
CA THR A 87 10.54 2.42 0.63
C THR A 87 10.73 1.74 1.97
N LEU A 88 10.22 0.51 2.09
CA LEU A 88 10.43 -0.33 3.25
C LEU A 88 11.60 -1.28 2.98
N THR A 89 12.71 -1.09 3.68
CA THR A 89 13.89 -1.97 3.60
C THR A 89 13.77 -3.10 4.63
N MET A 90 14.04 -4.32 4.18
CA MET A 90 13.94 -5.55 4.97
C MET A 90 15.20 -6.41 4.76
N GLY A 91 15.71 -7.02 5.84
CA GLY A 91 16.91 -7.86 5.81
C GLY A 91 18.18 -7.11 6.23
N LEU A 92 19.31 -7.44 5.60
CA LEU A 92 20.60 -6.81 5.86
C LEU A 92 20.58 -5.31 5.55
N GLY A 93 21.42 -4.56 6.26
CA GLY A 93 21.55 -3.13 6.01
C GLY A 93 22.16 -2.85 4.64
N GLU A 94 21.53 -1.98 3.86
CA GLU A 94 21.96 -1.61 2.50
C GLU A 94 23.44 -1.24 2.41
N GLY A 95 23.97 -0.55 3.42
CA GLY A 95 25.36 -0.09 3.43
C GLY A 95 26.41 -1.20 3.58
N GLU A 96 26.06 -2.38 4.11
CA GLU A 96 27.01 -3.50 4.23
C GLU A 96 27.21 -4.15 2.87
N ILE A 97 26.12 -4.55 2.22
CA ILE A 97 26.14 -5.21 0.91
C ILE A 97 26.72 -4.29 -0.18
N VAL A 98 26.39 -2.99 -0.16
CA VAL A 98 26.95 -2.03 -1.13
C VAL A 98 28.48 -1.96 -1.05
N ARG A 99 29.04 -1.99 0.16
CA ARG A 99 30.50 -1.95 0.37
C ARG A 99 31.18 -3.25 -0.05
N GLU A 100 30.58 -4.40 0.26
CA GLU A 100 31.11 -5.72 -0.12
C GLU A 100 31.24 -5.87 -1.65
N HIS A 101 30.33 -5.24 -2.40
CA HIS A 101 30.33 -5.27 -3.86
C HIS A 101 31.06 -4.07 -4.51
N ALA A 102 31.92 -3.35 -3.77
CA ALA A 102 32.69 -2.20 -4.26
C ALA A 102 31.83 -1.18 -5.04
N SER A 103 30.60 -0.97 -4.55
CA SER A 103 29.57 -0.16 -5.19
C SER A 103 29.26 1.07 -4.35
N VAL A 104 28.60 2.07 -4.94
CA VAL A 104 28.18 3.31 -4.28
C VAL A 104 26.66 3.37 -4.04
N GLY A 105 25.91 2.43 -4.60
CA GLY A 105 24.47 2.33 -4.38
C GLY A 105 23.86 1.08 -4.99
N MET A 106 22.53 0.97 -4.87
CA MET A 106 21.72 -0.09 -5.45
C MET A 106 20.60 0.51 -6.28
N GLN A 107 20.19 -0.20 -7.32
CA GLN A 107 19.02 0.16 -8.11
C GLN A 107 17.92 -0.89 -7.91
N PHE A 108 16.71 -0.41 -7.67
CA PHE A 108 15.50 -1.22 -7.63
C PHE A 108 14.53 -0.75 -8.72
N GLN A 109 13.95 -1.71 -9.43
CA GLN A 109 12.94 -1.44 -10.45
C GLN A 109 11.71 -2.29 -10.16
N ASP A 110 10.57 -1.63 -9.96
CA ASP A 110 9.29 -2.29 -9.71
C ASP A 110 8.23 -1.80 -10.69
N ARG A 111 7.45 -2.75 -11.23
CA ARG A 111 6.25 -2.44 -12.01
C ARG A 111 5.04 -2.42 -11.08
N MET A 112 4.59 -1.21 -10.74
CA MET A 112 3.45 -1.00 -9.85
C MET A 112 2.14 -0.87 -10.62
N ASP A 113 1.14 -1.68 -10.28
CA ASP A 113 -0.23 -1.56 -10.78
C ASP A 113 -1.07 -0.82 -9.72
N ILE A 114 -1.03 0.51 -9.78
CA ILE A 114 -1.67 1.42 -8.80
C ILE A 114 -3.18 1.18 -8.73
N CYS A 115 -3.84 1.03 -9.89
CA CYS A 115 -5.27 0.77 -9.95
C CYS A 115 -5.64 -0.54 -9.23
N SER A 116 -4.87 -1.61 -9.46
CA SER A 116 -5.09 -2.87 -8.74
C SER A 116 -4.81 -2.75 -7.23
N PHE A 117 -3.82 -1.93 -6.84
CA PHE A 117 -3.50 -1.69 -5.43
C PHE A 117 -4.62 -0.93 -4.72
N VAL A 118 -5.12 0.15 -5.32
CA VAL A 118 -6.26 0.94 -4.82
C VAL A 118 -7.52 0.07 -4.70
N ARG A 119 -7.80 -0.78 -5.69
CA ARG A 119 -8.91 -1.75 -5.62
C ARG A 119 -8.73 -2.79 -4.51
N MET A 120 -7.50 -3.16 -4.18
CA MET A 120 -7.21 -4.04 -3.06
C MET A 120 -7.52 -3.33 -1.73
N LEU A 121 -7.05 -2.10 -1.53
CA LEU A 121 -7.37 -1.30 -0.35
C LEU A 121 -8.88 -1.11 -0.19
N ALA A 122 -9.58 -0.77 -1.27
CA ALA A 122 -11.03 -0.60 -1.28
C ALA A 122 -11.78 -1.87 -0.82
N LYS A 123 -11.34 -3.06 -1.28
CA LYS A 123 -11.90 -4.35 -0.83
C LYS A 123 -11.66 -4.60 0.65
N ILE A 124 -10.47 -4.26 1.16
CA ILE A 124 -10.12 -4.40 2.57
C ILE A 124 -11.02 -3.50 3.42
N ALA A 125 -11.13 -2.21 3.06
CA ALA A 125 -11.97 -1.25 3.77
C ALA A 125 -13.45 -1.64 3.77
N HIS A 126 -14.02 -1.96 2.60
CA HIS A 126 -15.42 -2.39 2.50
C HIS A 126 -15.69 -3.69 3.28
N GLY A 127 -14.80 -4.69 3.14
CA GLY A 127 -14.93 -5.94 3.89
C GLY A 127 -14.82 -5.76 5.40
N TYR A 128 -13.93 -4.88 5.86
CA TYR A 128 -13.81 -4.52 7.28
C TYR A 128 -15.07 -3.82 7.79
N GLN A 129 -15.60 -2.84 7.05
CA GLN A 129 -16.85 -2.17 7.40
C GLN A 129 -18.01 -3.17 7.58
N VAL A 130 -18.15 -4.11 6.65
CA VAL A 130 -19.19 -5.15 6.71
C VAL A 130 -18.94 -6.11 7.88
N ALA A 131 -17.69 -6.45 8.18
CA ALA A 131 -17.35 -7.34 9.29
C ALA A 131 -17.65 -6.71 10.66
N VAL A 132 -17.43 -5.41 10.82
CA VAL A 132 -17.65 -4.69 12.09
C VAL A 132 -19.12 -4.31 12.28
N HIS A 133 -19.78 -3.82 11.24
CA HIS A 133 -21.12 -3.20 11.33
C HIS A 133 -22.25 -4.00 10.67
N GLY A 134 -21.93 -5.14 10.07
CA GLY A 134 -22.87 -5.90 9.26
C GLY A 134 -23.08 -5.33 7.85
N ALA A 135 -23.94 -5.99 7.08
CA ALA A 135 -24.24 -5.58 5.72
C ALA A 135 -25.05 -4.26 5.70
N PHE A 136 -24.84 -3.47 4.66
CA PHE A 136 -25.54 -2.21 4.43
C PHE A 136 -25.85 -2.04 2.93
N PRO A 137 -26.80 -1.17 2.55
CA PRO A 137 -27.12 -0.93 1.14
C PRO A 137 -25.88 -0.57 0.33
N ILE A 138 -25.72 -1.19 -0.84
CA ILE A 138 -24.50 -1.11 -1.63
C ILE A 138 -24.23 0.32 -2.14
N GLU A 139 -25.30 1.10 -2.31
CA GLU A 139 -25.30 2.50 -2.72
C GLU A 139 -24.62 3.40 -1.68
N GLN A 140 -24.62 2.98 -0.42
CA GLN A 140 -23.92 3.70 0.65
C GLN A 140 -22.40 3.50 0.58
N SER A 141 -21.86 2.58 -0.23
CA SER A 141 -20.41 2.38 -0.36
C SER A 141 -19.86 3.02 -1.64
N PRO A 142 -19.13 4.15 -1.55
CA PRO A 142 -18.49 4.75 -2.73
C PRO A 142 -17.34 3.87 -3.26
N LEU A 143 -16.85 2.93 -2.44
CA LEU A 143 -15.78 1.99 -2.80
C LEU A 143 -16.24 0.89 -3.76
N VAL A 144 -17.50 0.45 -3.71
CA VAL A 144 -17.95 -0.69 -4.50
C VAL A 144 -17.83 -0.44 -6.02
N PRO A 145 -18.28 0.70 -6.57
CA PRO A 145 -18.06 1.03 -7.97
C PRO A 145 -16.57 1.02 -8.37
N ILE A 146 -15.67 1.50 -7.50
CA ILE A 146 -14.20 1.48 -7.71
C ILE A 146 -13.68 0.05 -7.71
N ILE A 147 -14.11 -0.78 -6.75
CA ILE A 147 -13.77 -2.21 -6.67
C ILE A 147 -14.13 -2.93 -7.97
N LEU A 148 -15.29 -2.61 -8.55
CA LEU A 148 -15.78 -3.19 -9.79
C LEU A 148 -15.15 -2.59 -11.04
N GLY A 149 -14.40 -1.48 -10.93
CA GLY A 149 -13.84 -0.76 -12.08
C GLY A 149 -14.91 -0.02 -12.90
N LYS A 150 -16.03 0.34 -12.27
CA LYS A 150 -17.15 1.08 -12.89
C LYS A 150 -17.07 2.59 -12.64
N ARG A 151 -16.12 3.04 -11.83
CA ARG A 151 -15.93 4.44 -11.46
C ARG A 151 -14.44 4.78 -11.45
N TRP A 152 -14.11 6.00 -11.88
CA TRP A 152 -12.74 6.45 -12.13
C TRP A 152 -12.30 7.59 -11.20
N ASP A 153 -13.20 8.15 -10.41
CA ASP A 153 -12.97 9.29 -9.49
C ASP A 153 -12.31 8.89 -8.16
N ALA A 154 -11.48 7.84 -8.16
CA ALA A 154 -11.07 7.16 -6.94
C ALA A 154 -10.29 8.07 -5.97
N ARG A 155 -9.64 9.13 -6.48
CA ARG A 155 -8.96 10.17 -5.68
C ARG A 155 -9.88 10.95 -4.74
N ASN A 156 -11.19 10.96 -5.01
CA ASN A 156 -12.16 11.57 -4.11
C ASN A 156 -12.36 10.76 -2.83
N TRP A 157 -12.12 9.44 -2.89
CA TRP A 157 -12.57 8.48 -1.88
C TRP A 157 -11.43 7.71 -1.21
N ILE A 158 -10.25 7.67 -1.84
CA ILE A 158 -9.10 6.86 -1.43
C ILE A 158 -7.84 7.73 -1.52
N GLY A 159 -7.12 7.82 -0.41
CA GLY A 159 -5.88 8.59 -0.32
C GLY A 159 -5.05 8.21 0.90
N CYS A 160 -4.10 9.06 1.28
CA CYS A 160 -3.36 8.93 2.54
C CYS A 160 -3.66 10.10 3.49
N THR A 161 -3.46 9.86 4.78
CA THR A 161 -3.40 10.93 5.80
C THR A 161 -2.02 10.97 6.42
N GLU A 162 -1.37 12.13 6.36
CA GLU A 162 -0.10 12.39 7.04
C GLU A 162 -0.32 12.83 8.50
N GLN A 163 -1.51 13.36 8.79
CA GLN A 163 -1.90 13.76 10.12
C GLN A 163 -2.36 12.53 10.91
N ASP A 164 -1.88 12.42 12.15
CA ASP A 164 -2.24 11.36 13.11
C ASP A 164 -2.02 9.91 12.58
N PRO A 165 -0.88 9.56 11.95
CA PRO A 165 -0.72 8.25 11.32
C PRO A 165 -0.97 7.10 12.31
N LEU A 166 -1.50 5.98 11.82
CA LEU A 166 -1.67 4.79 12.67
C LEU A 166 -0.31 4.38 13.24
N PRO A 167 -0.22 4.07 14.55
CA PRO A 167 1.05 3.72 15.18
C PRO A 167 1.64 2.47 14.53
N SER A 168 2.96 2.31 14.61
CA SER A 168 3.55 1.02 14.24
C SER A 168 3.33 0.02 15.37
N ASP A 169 3.05 -1.23 15.01
CA ASP A 169 2.77 -2.31 15.94
C ASP A 169 3.39 -3.62 15.43
N ARG A 170 4.21 -4.24 16.28
CA ARG A 170 4.93 -5.49 15.99
C ARG A 170 4.06 -6.74 16.14
N GLN A 171 2.91 -6.63 16.81
CA GLN A 171 2.06 -7.77 17.14
C GLN A 171 1.08 -8.13 16.02
N CYS A 172 0.86 -7.22 15.07
CA CYS A 172 -0.08 -7.42 13.99
C CYS A 172 0.56 -7.16 12.61
N LEU A 173 0.00 -7.79 11.58
CA LEU A 173 0.50 -7.61 10.22
C LEU A 173 -0.01 -6.33 9.56
N HIS A 174 -1.27 -5.98 9.84
CA HIS A 174 -1.95 -4.83 9.29
C HIS A 174 -2.80 -4.19 10.40
N LEU A 175 -2.86 -2.87 10.44
CA LEU A 175 -3.76 -2.14 11.32
C LEU A 175 -4.92 -1.57 10.50
N LEU A 176 -6.11 -1.71 11.05
CA LEU A 176 -7.34 -1.13 10.51
C LEU A 176 -8.04 -0.38 11.63
N GLN A 177 -8.52 0.82 11.33
CA GLN A 177 -9.29 1.64 12.26
C GLN A 177 -10.51 2.18 11.55
N ASP A 178 -11.69 2.03 12.16
CA ASP A 178 -12.90 2.73 11.76
C ASP A 178 -12.96 4.09 12.47
N VAL A 179 -13.25 5.13 11.70
CA VAL A 179 -13.37 6.51 12.16
C VAL A 179 -14.71 7.06 11.66
N PRO A 180 -15.68 7.33 12.55
CA PRO A 180 -16.89 8.04 12.17
C PRO A 180 -16.53 9.48 11.78
N LEU A 181 -17.18 9.96 10.73
CA LEU A 181 -17.06 11.32 10.23
C LEU A 181 -18.42 12.00 10.28
N THR A 182 -18.43 13.26 10.66
CA THR A 182 -19.61 14.12 10.67
C THR A 182 -19.32 15.34 9.81
N GLY A 183 -20.12 15.54 8.77
CA GLY A 183 -20.09 16.74 7.94
C GLY A 183 -20.66 17.95 8.69
N GLY A 184 -20.24 19.15 8.27
CA GLY A 184 -20.78 20.39 8.84
C GLY A 184 -22.28 20.61 8.57
N ASP A 185 -22.84 19.88 7.61
CA ASP A 185 -24.26 19.84 7.24
C ASP A 185 -25.06 18.78 8.03
N GLY A 186 -24.42 18.06 8.96
CA GLY A 186 -25.05 16.98 9.73
C GLY A 186 -25.04 15.62 9.02
N SER A 187 -24.50 15.53 7.80
CA SER A 187 -24.26 14.23 7.16
C SER A 187 -23.27 13.40 7.97
N SER A 188 -23.37 12.07 7.91
CA SER A 188 -22.40 11.18 8.53
C SER A 188 -21.79 10.20 7.54
N ALA A 189 -20.57 9.78 7.81
CA ALA A 189 -19.87 8.77 7.04
C ALA A 189 -18.96 7.94 7.94
N SER A 190 -18.45 6.84 7.42
CA SER A 190 -17.36 6.09 8.05
C SER A 190 -16.13 6.11 7.14
N MET A 191 -14.98 6.32 7.75
CA MET A 191 -13.69 6.20 7.12
C MET A 191 -12.96 5.00 7.72
N ILE A 192 -12.45 4.13 6.85
CA ILE A 192 -11.50 3.11 7.27
C ILE A 192 -10.10 3.58 6.97
N ARG A 193 -9.26 3.59 8.01
CA ARG A 193 -7.82 3.80 7.93
C ARG A 193 -7.13 2.46 7.87
N ILE A 194 -6.16 2.30 6.97
CA ILE A 194 -5.41 1.06 6.77
C ILE A 194 -3.92 1.37 6.81
N LYS A 195 -3.18 0.66 7.66
CA LYS A 195 -1.72 0.62 7.64
C LYS A 195 -1.28 -0.80 7.30
N LEU A 196 -0.66 -0.97 6.13
CA LEU A 196 -0.15 -2.27 5.69
C LEU A 196 1.26 -2.49 6.23
N PHE A 197 1.57 -3.68 6.76
CA PHE A 197 2.89 -3.99 7.32
C PHE A 197 3.18 -3.14 8.56
N ALA A 198 2.33 -3.31 9.59
CA ALA A 198 2.25 -2.42 10.74
C ALA A 198 3.55 -2.26 11.54
N ASP A 199 4.48 -3.22 11.49
CA ASP A 199 5.81 -3.13 12.12
C ASP A 199 6.70 -2.05 11.45
N TYR A 200 6.36 -1.62 10.23
CA TYR A 200 7.14 -0.65 9.45
C TYR A 200 6.52 0.75 9.48
N PRO A 201 7.31 1.80 9.20
CA PRO A 201 6.82 3.16 9.00
C PRO A 201 6.15 3.31 7.62
N SER A 202 5.08 2.55 7.38
CA SER A 202 4.32 2.57 6.13
C SER A 202 3.24 3.65 6.12
N PRO A 203 2.74 4.07 4.95
CA PRO A 203 1.63 5.02 4.84
C PRO A 203 0.37 4.57 5.58
N THR A 204 -0.40 5.55 6.06
CA THR A 204 -1.79 5.33 6.51
C THR A 204 -2.74 5.73 5.39
N TYR A 205 -3.36 4.73 4.76
CA TYR A 205 -4.38 4.93 3.75
C TYR A 205 -5.73 5.27 4.40
N ALA A 206 -6.45 6.23 3.85
CA ALA A 206 -7.77 6.66 4.30
C ALA A 206 -8.80 6.42 3.19
N LEU A 207 -9.88 5.70 3.53
CA LEU A 207 -10.92 5.32 2.58
C LEU A 207 -12.31 5.63 3.14
N ALA A 208 -13.12 6.38 2.40
CA ALA A 208 -14.54 6.56 2.73
C ALA A 208 -15.29 5.25 2.46
N ALA A 209 -15.73 4.55 3.50
CA ALA A 209 -16.26 3.20 3.39
C ALA A 209 -17.79 3.15 3.32
N ARG A 210 -18.46 4.03 4.06
CA ARG A 210 -19.92 4.14 4.11
C ARG A 210 -20.35 5.60 4.22
N LEU A 211 -21.31 5.99 3.40
CA LEU A 211 -22.03 7.27 3.48
C LEU A 211 -23.38 7.01 4.14
N GLN A 212 -23.76 7.85 5.10
CA GLN A 212 -25.05 7.81 5.79
C GLN A 212 -25.79 9.10 5.46
N ALA A 213 -27.01 8.94 4.95
CA ALA A 213 -27.91 10.04 4.63
C ALA A 213 -28.68 10.50 5.86
#